data_AF-A0AA43KBX2-F1
#
_entry.id   AF-A0AA43KBX2-F1
#
_cell.length_a   1.000
_cell.length_b   1.000
_cell.length_c   1.000
_cell.angle_alpha   90.00
_cell.angle_beta   90.00
_cell.angle_gamma   90.00
#
_symmetry.space_group_name_H-M   'P 1'
#
loop_
_entity.id
_entity.type
_entity.pdbx_description
1 polymer ?
#
loop_
_entity_poly.entity_id
_entity_poly.type
_entity_poly.pdbx_seq_one_letter_code
_entity_poly.pdbx_strand_id
1 'polypeptide(L)'
;MTEERQLQYFDLIDQLLKCPNGQEPEILEAQPELIDTGFVETMLQVAASFAHSGNQDGAQFLFFVARELAKQLGLYQVPNSDTAHKE
;
A
#
# COMPACT_ATOMS: atom_id res chain seq x y z
N MET A 1 -14.10 -8.31 1.00
CA MET A 1 -13.39 -8.03 -0.26
C MET A 1 -14.24 -8.59 -1.39
N THR A 2 -14.80 -7.75 -2.25
CA THR A 2 -15.40 -8.18 -3.52
C THR A 2 -14.30 -8.39 -4.56
N GLU A 3 -14.50 -9.30 -5.49
CA GLU A 3 -13.53 -9.60 -6.57
C GLU A 3 -13.17 -8.33 -7.36
N GLU A 4 -14.13 -7.43 -7.55
CA GLU A 4 -13.94 -6.13 -8.20
C GLU A 4 -12.89 -5.26 -7.48
N ARG A 5 -12.95 -5.19 -6.14
CA ARG A 5 -11.99 -4.39 -5.35
C ARG A 5 -10.59 -4.98 -5.45
N GLN A 6 -10.47 -6.30 -5.43
CA GLN A 6 -9.18 -6.96 -5.58
C GLN A 6 -8.55 -6.68 -6.95
N LEU A 7 -9.35 -6.69 -8.02
CA LEU A 7 -8.88 -6.31 -9.36
C LEU A 7 -8.44 -4.85 -9.41
N GLN A 8 -9.17 -3.93 -8.77
CA GLN A 8 -8.77 -2.53 -8.69
C GLN A 8 -7.45 -2.33 -7.94
N TYR A 9 -7.21 -3.09 -6.86
CA TYR A 9 -5.91 -3.05 -6.17
C TYR A 9 -4.77 -3.53 -7.07
N PHE A 10 -4.96 -4.63 -7.81
CA PHE A 10 -3.94 -5.11 -8.73
C PHE A 10 -3.69 -4.13 -9.88
N ASP A 11 -4.74 -3.55 -10.44
CA ASP A 11 -4.63 -2.53 -11.50
C ASP A 11 -3.88 -1.29 -10.99
N LEU A 12 -4.21 -0.83 -9.78
CA LEU A 12 -3.52 0.29 -9.13
C LEU A 12 -2.03 -0.03 -8.89
N ILE A 13 -1.69 -1.23 -8.42
CA ILE A 13 -0.31 -1.68 -8.25
C ILE A 13 0.44 -1.71 -9.58
N ASP A 14 -0.19 -2.24 -10.63
CA ASP A 14 0.40 -2.32 -11.95
C ASP A 14 0.63 -0.92 -12.54
N GLN A 15 -0.29 0.02 -12.33
CA GLN A 15 -0.11 1.44 -12.67
C GLN A 15 1.07 2.07 -11.93
N LEU A 16 1.23 1.80 -10.63
CA LEU A 16 2.37 2.29 -9.84
C LEU A 16 3.70 1.75 -10.36
N LEU A 17 3.76 0.48 -10.76
CA LEU A 17 4.96 -0.15 -11.31
C LEU A 17 5.31 0.33 -12.72
N LYS A 18 4.31 0.70 -13.52
CA LYS A 18 4.48 1.20 -14.89
C LYS A 18 4.71 2.70 -14.96
N CYS A 19 4.30 3.45 -13.94
CA CYS A 19 4.51 4.89 -13.92
C CYS A 19 6.00 5.24 -13.79
N PRO A 20 6.46 6.33 -14.41
CA PRO A 20 7.79 6.84 -14.14
C PRO A 20 7.89 7.32 -12.69
N ASN A 21 9.09 7.21 -12.12
CA ASN A 21 9.40 7.68 -10.77
C ASN A 21 8.90 9.12 -10.56
N GLY A 22 8.08 9.33 -9.54
CA GLY A 22 7.52 10.62 -9.15
C GLY A 22 6.02 10.78 -9.41
N GLN A 23 5.36 9.86 -10.12
CA GLN A 23 3.91 9.89 -10.36
C GLN A 23 3.12 8.93 -9.46
N GLU A 24 3.81 8.14 -8.64
CA GLU A 24 3.17 7.29 -7.64
C GLU A 24 2.19 8.03 -6.73
N PRO A 25 2.55 9.17 -6.11
CA PRO A 25 1.62 9.85 -5.21
C PRO A 25 0.37 10.34 -5.94
N GLU A 26 0.50 10.84 -7.17
CA GLU A 26 -0.64 11.33 -7.96
C GLU A 26 -1.65 10.20 -8.25
N ILE A 27 -1.16 9.00 -8.58
CA ILE A 27 -2.00 7.82 -8.78
C ILE A 27 -2.72 7.40 -7.50
N LEU A 28 -2.02 7.41 -6.36
CA LEU A 28 -2.59 7.05 -5.05
C LEU A 28 -3.64 8.09 -4.62
N GLU A 29 -3.34 9.38 -4.81
CA GLU A 29 -4.23 10.50 -4.49
C GLU A 29 -5.45 10.57 -5.40
N ALA A 30 -5.38 10.04 -6.62
CA ALA A 30 -6.52 9.95 -7.53
C ALA A 30 -7.58 8.93 -7.06
N GLN A 31 -7.18 7.91 -6.27
CA GLN A 31 -8.07 6.82 -5.85
C GLN A 31 -7.97 6.55 -4.34
N PRO A 32 -8.25 7.55 -3.48
CA PRO A 32 -8.11 7.42 -2.03
C PRO A 32 -9.05 6.36 -1.44
N GLU A 33 -10.15 6.06 -2.13
CA GLU A 33 -11.09 5.00 -1.73
C GLU A 33 -10.52 3.58 -1.82
N LEU A 34 -9.47 3.39 -2.62
CA LEU A 34 -8.74 2.13 -2.74
C LEU A 34 -7.59 2.06 -1.75
N ILE A 35 -7.22 3.17 -1.13
CA ILE A 35 -6.14 3.20 -0.15
C ILE A 35 -6.70 2.77 1.20
N ASP A 36 -6.71 1.47 1.42
CA ASP A 36 -7.12 0.84 2.66
C ASP A 36 -6.17 -0.31 3.05
N THR A 37 -6.42 -0.92 4.20
CA THR A 37 -5.59 -2.03 4.71
C THR A 37 -5.47 -3.17 3.70
N GLY A 38 -6.53 -3.49 2.96
CA GLY A 38 -6.52 -4.55 1.95
C GLY A 38 -5.62 -4.24 0.76
N PHE A 39 -5.50 -2.96 0.38
CA PHE A 39 -4.56 -2.53 -0.63
C PHE A 39 -3.11 -2.71 -0.17
N VAL A 40 -2.81 -2.29 1.07
CA VAL A 40 -1.48 -2.49 1.68
C VAL A 40 -1.11 -3.98 1.73
N GLU A 41 -2.03 -4.84 2.15
CA GLU A 41 -1.82 -6.29 2.17
C GLU A 41 -1.57 -6.86 0.76
N THR A 42 -2.31 -6.39 -0.25
CA THR A 42 -2.13 -6.80 -1.64
C THR A 42 -0.76 -6.37 -2.17
N MET A 43 -0.31 -5.15 -1.86
CA MET A 43 1.04 -4.68 -2.23
C MET A 43 2.13 -5.58 -1.65
N LEU A 44 2.01 -5.99 -0.39
CA LEU A 44 2.98 -6.88 0.25
C LEU A 44 3.04 -8.26 -0.41
N GLN A 45 1.89 -8.81 -0.82
CA GLN A 45 1.83 -10.07 -1.56
C GLN A 45 2.51 -9.96 -2.92
N VAL A 46 2.25 -8.89 -3.67
CA VAL A 46 2.89 -8.66 -4.97
C VAL A 46 4.39 -8.43 -4.80
N ALA A 47 4.81 -7.66 -3.78
CA ALA A 47 6.21 -7.43 -3.46
C ALA A 47 6.95 -8.74 -3.18
N ALA A 48 6.35 -9.64 -2.39
CA ALA A 48 6.93 -10.96 -2.12
C ALA A 48 7.06 -11.80 -3.40
N SER A 49 6.05 -11.77 -4.28
CA SER A 49 6.09 -12.45 -5.58
C SER A 49 7.19 -11.89 -6.50
N PHE A 50 7.37 -10.57 -6.51
CA PHE A 50 8.43 -9.89 -7.26
C PHE A 50 9.81 -10.29 -6.76
N ALA A 51 10.01 -10.32 -5.44
CA ALA A 51 11.27 -10.77 -4.84
C ALA A 51 11.58 -12.22 -5.22
N HIS A 52 10.57 -13.10 -5.25
CA HIS A 52 10.73 -14.49 -5.68
C HIS A 52 11.06 -14.61 -7.17
N SER A 53 10.52 -13.72 -7.99
CA SER A 53 10.74 -13.67 -9.44
C SER A 53 12.09 -13.05 -9.83
N GLY A 54 12.87 -12.56 -8.85
CA GLY A 54 14.15 -11.88 -9.05
C GLY A 54 14.05 -10.38 -9.30
N ASN A 55 12.86 -9.79 -9.23
CA ASN A 55 12.65 -8.35 -9.34
C ASN A 55 12.72 -7.69 -7.95
N GLN A 56 13.94 -7.57 -7.42
CA GLN A 56 14.15 -6.99 -6.10
C GLN A 56 13.82 -5.49 -6.05
N ASP A 57 14.10 -4.75 -7.12
CA ASP A 57 13.78 -3.32 -7.21
C ASP A 57 12.28 -3.06 -7.07
N GLY A 58 11.46 -3.78 -7.85
CA GLY A 58 10.01 -3.66 -7.75
C GLY A 58 9.46 -4.13 -6.40
N ALA A 59 10.06 -5.18 -5.81
CA ALA A 59 9.68 -5.63 -4.47
C ALA A 59 9.97 -4.58 -3.40
N GLN A 60 11.16 -3.97 -3.42
CA GLN A 60 11.54 -2.92 -2.46
C GLN A 60 10.65 -1.69 -2.62
N PHE A 61 10.37 -1.29 -3.86
CA PHE A 61 9.48 -0.20 -4.17
C PHE A 61 8.07 -0.42 -3.57
N LEU A 62 7.45 -1.56 -3.87
CA LEU A 62 6.12 -1.88 -3.34
C LEU A 62 6.11 -1.94 -1.81
N PHE A 63 7.15 -2.50 -1.20
CA PHE A 63 7.28 -2.56 0.25
C PHE A 63 7.39 -1.15 0.87
N PHE A 64 8.15 -0.25 0.23
CA PHE A 64 8.29 1.13 0.68
C PHE A 64 6.95 1.87 0.62
N VAL A 65 6.23 1.79 -0.49
CA VAL A 65 4.93 2.42 -0.66
C VAL A 65 3.90 1.83 0.32
N ALA A 66 3.81 0.50 0.42
CA ALA A 66 2.92 -0.18 1.35
C ALA A 66 3.14 0.28 2.81
N ARG A 67 4.41 0.43 3.21
CA ARG A 67 4.75 0.92 4.55
C ARG A 67 4.31 2.37 4.76
N GLU A 68 4.48 3.23 3.76
CA GLU A 68 4.06 4.63 3.88
C GLU A 68 2.54 4.75 3.97
N LEU A 69 1.82 4.00 3.14
CA LEU A 69 0.35 3.90 3.20
C LEU A 69 -0.12 3.37 4.56
N ALA A 70 0.55 2.36 5.11
CA ALA A 70 0.23 1.84 6.45
C ALA A 70 0.37 2.91 7.55
N LYS A 71 1.33 3.83 7.43
CA LYS A 71 1.43 4.97 8.36
C LYS A 71 0.30 5.97 8.16
N GLN A 72 -0.04 6.29 6.92
CA GLN A 72 -1.14 7.22 6.60
C GLN A 72 -2.48 6.70 7.10
N LEU A 73 -2.69 5.38 7.00
CA LEU A 73 -3.88 4.70 7.52
C LEU A 73 -3.89 4.54 9.05
N GLY A 74 -2.82 4.94 9.74
CA GLY A 74 -2.70 4.76 11.18
C GLY A 74 -2.58 3.30 11.62
N LEU A 75 -2.26 2.37 10.70
CA LEU A 75 -2.06 0.96 11.02
C LEU A 75 -0.80 0.75 11.88
N TYR A 76 0.18 1.64 11.75
CA TYR A 76 1.26 1.79 12.71
C TYR A 76 0.76 2.60 13.92
N GLN A 77 0.01 1.93 14.80
CA GLN A 77 -0.10 2.38 16.18
C GLN A 77 1.29 2.24 16.82
N VAL A 78 2.03 3.34 16.89
CA VAL A 78 2.86 3.49 18.09
C VAL A 78 1.87 3.39 19.26
N PRO A 79 2.08 2.50 20.24
CA PRO A 79 1.27 2.53 21.45
C PRO A 79 1.59 3.86 22.13
N ASN A 80 0.86 4.91 21.77
CA ASN A 80 0.71 6.06 22.63
C ASN A 80 -0.13 5.57 23.79
N SER A 81 0.55 5.00 24.79
CA SER A 81 0.17 5.22 26.17
C SER A 81 0.24 6.73 26.41
N ASP A 82 -0.78 7.47 25.97
CA ASP A 82 -1.34 8.68 26.60
C ASP A 82 -2.38 9.33 25.66
N THR A 83 -3.65 8.97 25.82
CA THR A 83 -4.76 9.93 25.70
C THR A 83 -5.82 9.52 26.71
N ALA A 84 -5.80 10.20 27.86
CA ALA A 84 -6.71 10.05 28.99
C ALA A 84 -8.15 10.48 28.64
N HIS A 85 -9.15 9.68 29.06
CA HIS A 85 -10.41 10.09 29.72
C HIS A 85 -11.34 8.87 29.86
N LYS A 86 -11.75 8.43 31.05
CA LYS A 86 -12.99 8.78 31.79
C LYS A 86 -13.11 7.67 32.87
N GLU A 87 -13.21 7.91 34.17
CA GLU A 87 -14.37 8.38 34.95
C GLU A 87 -13.93 8.96 36.31
#